data_AF-A0A0A2EES7-F1
#
_entry.id   AF-A0A0A2EES7-F1
#
_cell.length_a   1.000
_cell.length_b   1.000
_cell.length_c   1.000
_cell.angle_alpha   90.00
_cell.angle_beta   90.00
_cell.angle_gamma   90.00
#
_symmetry.space_group_name_H-M   'P 1'
#
loop_
_entity.id
_entity.type
_entity.pdbx_description
1 polymer ?
#
loop_
_entity_poly.entity_id
_entity_poly.type
_entity_poly.pdbx_seq_one_letter_code
_entity_poly.pdbx_strand_id
1 'polypeptide(L)'
;MYPQEIMPNVYWGFYGGKYRTLEAFIEEVKRYNEDFGIRWNPDETVFEGAALTVQFAYWDEEDDEETEEDFDLHADKGAFTAGELLFKIHNHVVEKLEDDDRHFFEGLTLWEGEDYANSKTPLYFLNQGS
;
A
#
# COMPACT_ATOMS: atom_id res chain seq x y z
N MET A 1 3.55 10.82 16.46
CA MET A 1 2.30 11.10 15.71
C MET A 1 2.54 10.60 14.31
N TYR A 2 1.65 9.76 13.81
CA TYR A 2 1.80 9.12 12.50
C TYR A 2 1.31 10.05 11.38
N PRO A 3 1.85 9.96 10.15
CA PRO A 3 1.36 10.77 9.03
C PRO A 3 -0.10 10.43 8.73
N GLN A 4 -0.93 11.45 8.48
CA GLN A 4 -2.35 11.24 8.18
C GLN A 4 -2.55 10.58 6.81
N GLU A 5 -1.72 10.93 5.83
CA GLU A 5 -1.70 10.32 4.51
C GLU A 5 -0.30 9.82 4.17
N ILE A 6 -0.21 8.71 3.47
CA ILE A 6 1.05 8.16 2.95
C ILE A 6 0.92 7.97 1.43
N MET A 7 1.88 8.50 0.68
CA MET A 7 1.96 8.38 -0.78
C MET A 7 0.69 8.80 -1.56
N PRO A 8 -0.01 9.91 -1.22
CA PRO A 8 -1.26 10.30 -1.90
C PRO A 8 -1.08 10.74 -3.36
N ASN A 9 0.16 10.90 -3.84
CA ASN A 9 0.49 11.33 -5.20
C ASN A 9 1.27 10.28 -5.99
N VAL A 10 1.18 9.01 -5.58
CA VAL A 10 1.82 7.88 -6.27
C VAL A 10 0.72 7.07 -6.93
N TYR A 11 0.83 6.82 -8.23
CA TYR A 11 -0.10 5.95 -8.94
C TYR A 11 0.51 4.56 -9.12
N TRP A 12 -0.30 3.54 -8.89
CA TRP A 12 0.10 2.15 -9.16
C TRP A 12 -1.13 1.29 -9.36
N GLY A 13 -1.05 0.27 -10.22
CA GLY A 13 -2.12 -0.73 -10.36
C GLY A 13 -1.67 -2.07 -9.79
N PHE A 14 -2.54 -2.72 -9.02
CA PHE A 14 -2.29 -4.03 -8.44
C PHE A 14 -2.55 -5.15 -9.44
N TYR A 15 -1.73 -5.25 -10.50
CA TYR A 15 -1.81 -6.32 -11.50
C TYR A 15 -0.44 -6.93 -11.79
N GLY A 16 -0.43 -8.07 -12.48
CA GLY A 16 0.79 -8.71 -12.97
C GLY A 16 1.47 -9.64 -11.97
N GLY A 17 0.76 -10.02 -10.90
CA GLY A 17 1.25 -10.92 -9.86
C GLY A 17 2.41 -10.37 -9.02
N LYS A 18 2.92 -11.22 -8.11
CA LYS A 18 3.93 -10.82 -7.12
C LYS A 18 5.31 -10.60 -7.73
N TYR A 19 6.02 -9.61 -7.21
CA TYR A 19 7.42 -9.32 -7.52
C TYR A 19 8.36 -10.03 -6.54
N ARG A 20 9.40 -10.67 -7.05
CA ARG A 20 10.40 -11.39 -6.22
C ARG A 20 11.40 -10.47 -5.53
N THR A 21 11.65 -9.29 -6.09
CA THR A 21 12.72 -8.38 -5.67
C THR A 21 12.20 -6.96 -5.67
N LEU A 22 12.62 -6.17 -4.68
CA LEU A 22 12.27 -4.76 -4.55
C LEU A 22 12.75 -3.95 -5.77
N GLU A 23 13.92 -4.28 -6.32
CA GLU A 23 14.51 -3.56 -7.45
C GLU A 23 13.64 -3.66 -8.70
N ALA A 24 13.21 -4.88 -9.07
CA ALA A 24 12.33 -5.10 -10.21
C ALA A 24 10.99 -4.37 -10.04
N PHE A 25 10.43 -4.37 -8.82
CA PHE A 25 9.21 -3.66 -8.52
C PHE A 25 9.37 -2.14 -8.69
N ILE A 26 10.44 -1.57 -8.14
CA ILE A 26 10.73 -0.13 -8.23
C ILE A 26 10.86 0.31 -9.69
N GLU A 27 11.48 -0.50 -10.55
CA GLU A 27 11.60 -0.19 -11.98
C GLU A 27 10.23 -0.07 -12.66
N GLU A 28 9.30 -0.97 -12.37
CA GLU A 28 7.96 -0.94 -12.96
C GLU A 28 7.11 0.23 -12.42
N VAL A 29 7.15 0.50 -11.12
CA VAL A 29 6.43 1.66 -10.55
C VAL A 29 6.96 2.97 -11.13
N LYS A 30 8.29 3.10 -11.32
CA LYS A 30 8.88 4.28 -11.98
C LYS A 30 8.35 4.45 -13.40
N ARG A 31 8.37 3.39 -14.21
CA ARG A 31 7.86 3.42 -15.59
C ARG A 31 6.38 3.82 -15.62
N TYR A 32 5.58 3.21 -14.75
CA TYR A 32 4.15 3.50 -14.65
C TYR A 32 3.88 4.97 -14.33
N ASN A 33 4.63 5.57 -13.40
CA ASN A 33 4.46 6.97 -13.01
C ASN A 33 5.04 7.98 -14.03
N GLU A 34 6.05 7.60 -14.81
CA GLU A 34 6.65 8.45 -15.85
C GLU A 34 5.63 8.83 -16.93
N ASP A 35 4.69 7.93 -17.26
CA ASP A 35 3.61 8.18 -18.22
C ASP A 35 2.68 9.32 -17.76
N PHE A 36 2.60 9.57 -16.45
CA PHE A 36 1.84 10.65 -15.84
C PHE A 36 2.70 11.89 -15.51
N GLY A 37 3.98 11.89 -15.89
CA GLY A 37 4.92 12.97 -15.58
C GLY A 37 5.31 13.05 -14.09
N ILE A 38 5.04 12.01 -13.31
CA ILE A 38 5.34 11.94 -11.88
C ILE A 38 6.74 11.35 -11.70
N ARG A 39 7.59 12.08 -10.96
CA ARG A 39 8.92 11.59 -10.54
C ARG A 39 8.83 11.00 -9.14
N TRP A 40 8.44 9.73 -9.07
CA TRP A 40 8.36 9.01 -7.81
C TRP A 40 9.75 8.71 -7.23
N ASN A 41 9.94 9.00 -5.95
CA ASN A 41 11.17 8.72 -5.21
C ASN A 41 11.00 7.49 -4.30
N PRO A 42 11.48 6.29 -4.69
CA PRO A 42 11.31 5.09 -3.88
C PRO A 42 12.09 5.09 -2.56
N ASP A 43 13.12 5.94 -2.45
CA ASP A 43 14.01 6.01 -1.27
C ASP A 43 13.52 7.04 -0.23
N GLU A 44 12.42 7.75 -0.50
CA GLU A 44 11.81 8.65 0.46
C GLU A 44 11.28 7.87 1.66
N THR A 45 11.69 8.25 2.87
CA THR A 45 11.08 7.73 4.10
C THR A 45 9.66 8.29 4.20
N VAL A 46 8.66 7.42 4.08
CA VAL A 46 7.24 7.80 4.13
C VAL A 46 6.58 7.46 5.47
N PHE A 47 7.21 6.61 6.27
CA PHE A 47 6.73 6.26 7.60
C PHE A 47 7.91 5.90 8.53
N GLU A 48 8.06 6.67 9.61
CA GLU A 48 9.20 6.57 10.55
C GLU A 48 9.08 5.42 11.56
N GLY A 49 7.94 4.71 11.62
CA GLY A 49 7.75 3.59 12.53
C GLY A 49 8.20 2.25 11.94
N ALA A 50 8.53 1.31 12.82
CA ALA A 50 9.00 -0.02 12.44
C ALA A 50 7.88 -0.98 12.00
N ALA A 51 6.62 -0.64 12.27
CA ALA A 51 5.46 -1.45 11.90
C ALA A 51 4.23 -0.57 11.67
N LEU A 52 3.36 -1.02 10.77
CA LEU A 52 2.02 -0.49 10.55
C LEU A 52 1.10 -1.63 10.10
N THR A 53 -0.20 -1.48 10.29
CA THR A 53 -1.23 -2.39 9.79
C THR A 53 -1.90 -1.72 8.60
N VAL A 54 -2.14 -2.46 7.51
CA VAL A 54 -2.89 -1.99 6.35
C VAL A 54 -4.17 -2.78 6.26
N GLN A 55 -5.31 -2.10 6.10
CA GLN A 55 -6.57 -2.72 5.73
C GLN A 55 -6.95 -2.35 4.29
N PHE A 56 -7.50 -3.31 3.56
CA PHE A 56 -8.02 -3.15 2.20
C PHE A 56 -9.32 -3.93 2.02
N ALA A 57 -10.07 -3.60 0.98
CA ALA A 57 -11.28 -4.33 0.59
C ALA A 57 -11.08 -5.01 -0.76
N TYR A 58 -11.72 -6.16 -0.96
CA TYR A 58 -11.73 -6.89 -2.23
C TYR A 58 -13.09 -7.58 -2.43
N TRP A 59 -13.44 -7.88 -3.67
CA TRP A 59 -14.58 -8.72 -3.99
C TRP A 59 -14.24 -10.21 -3.77
N ASP A 60 -14.92 -10.86 -2.82
CA ASP A 60 -14.79 -12.29 -2.63
C ASP A 60 -15.72 -13.04 -3.60
N GLU A 61 -15.12 -13.69 -4.61
CA GLU A 61 -15.88 -14.44 -5.61
C GLU A 61 -16.58 -15.69 -5.04
N GLU A 62 -16.10 -16.24 -3.93
CA GLU A 62 -16.70 -17.44 -3.33
C GLU A 62 -18.01 -17.11 -2.61
N ASP A 63 -18.02 -16.00 -1.88
CA ASP A 63 -19.16 -15.54 -1.08
C ASP A 63 -20.03 -14.47 -1.77
N ASP A 64 -19.61 -13.99 -2.96
CA ASP A 64 -20.30 -12.96 -3.77
C ASP A 64 -20.55 -11.66 -2.98
N GLU A 65 -19.57 -11.26 -2.16
CA GLU A 65 -19.62 -10.08 -1.30
C GLU A 65 -18.29 -9.33 -1.19
N GLU A 66 -18.36 -8.04 -0.82
CA GLU A 66 -17.17 -7.24 -0.52
C GLU A 66 -16.63 -7.63 0.88
N THR A 67 -15.37 -8.03 0.93
CA THR A 67 -14.68 -8.44 2.16
C THR A 67 -13.56 -7.46 2.49
N GLU A 68 -13.42 -7.14 3.79
CA GLU A 68 -12.30 -6.35 4.33
C GLU A 68 -11.26 -7.25 4.98
N GLU A 69 -9.98 -7.01 4.72
CA GLU A 69 -8.87 -7.72 5.33
C GLU A 69 -7.79 -6.75 5.79
N ASP A 70 -7.20 -7.04 6.96
CA ASP A 70 -6.03 -6.34 7.48
C ASP A 70 -4.79 -7.23 7.57
N PHE A 71 -3.63 -6.62 7.39
CA PHE A 71 -2.34 -7.30 7.51
C PHE A 71 -1.26 -6.40 8.08
N ASP A 72 -0.38 -7.00 8.88
CA ASP A 72 0.75 -6.33 9.51
C ASP A 72 1.96 -6.29 8.59
N LEU A 73 2.59 -5.11 8.52
CA LEU A 73 3.86 -4.89 7.85
C LEU A 73 4.93 -4.46 8.84
N HIS A 74 6.15 -4.95 8.62
CA HIS A 74 7.33 -4.57 9.37
C HIS A 74 8.39 -3.98 8.44
N ALA A 75 9.01 -2.87 8.84
CA ALA A 75 10.10 -2.25 8.09
C ALA A 75 11.40 -3.05 8.26
N ASP A 76 12.18 -3.16 7.19
CA ASP A 76 13.44 -3.90 7.21
C ASP A 76 14.52 -3.19 8.02
N LYS A 77 14.45 -1.85 8.10
CA LYS A 77 15.46 -1.00 8.76
C LYS A 77 14.87 -0.07 9.82
N GLY A 78 13.68 -0.38 10.32
CA GLY A 78 13.01 0.37 11.40
C GLY A 78 12.18 1.58 10.95
N ALA A 79 12.20 1.92 9.66
CA ALA A 79 11.32 2.89 9.00
C ALA A 79 11.07 2.42 7.56
N PHE A 80 9.92 2.75 6.98
CA PHE A 80 9.58 2.39 5.61
C PHE A 80 9.97 3.47 4.62
N THR A 81 10.62 3.06 3.54
CA THR A 81 10.68 3.88 2.32
C THR A 81 9.42 3.69 1.47
N ALA A 82 9.15 4.64 0.58
CA ALA A 82 8.03 4.56 -0.36
C ALA A 82 8.05 3.26 -1.16
N GLY A 83 9.23 2.89 -1.68
CA GLY A 83 9.42 1.68 -2.48
C GLY A 83 9.20 0.41 -1.66
N GLU A 84 9.76 0.33 -0.45
CA GLU A 84 9.60 -0.82 0.43
C GLU A 84 8.14 -1.03 0.83
N LEU A 85 7.46 0.03 1.26
CA LEU A 85 6.08 -0.04 1.69
C LEU A 85 5.16 -0.50 0.56
N LEU A 86 5.25 0.16 -0.60
CA LEU A 86 4.40 -0.17 -1.73
C LEU A 86 4.69 -1.57 -2.28
N PHE A 87 5.95 -2.02 -2.28
CA PHE A 87 6.32 -3.39 -2.66
C PHE A 87 5.66 -4.43 -1.75
N LYS A 88 5.71 -4.21 -0.44
CA LYS A 88 5.13 -5.13 0.55
C LYS A 88 3.60 -5.16 0.45
N ILE A 89 2.96 -4.01 0.25
CA ILE A 89 1.51 -3.93 0.02
C ILE A 89 1.15 -4.68 -1.25
N HIS A 90 1.77 -4.35 -2.39
CA HIS A 90 1.47 -4.99 -3.67
C HIS A 90 1.59 -6.50 -3.58
N ASN A 91 2.70 -7.01 -3.03
CA ASN A 91 2.90 -8.44 -2.90
C ASN A 91 1.92 -9.13 -1.93
N HIS A 92 1.26 -8.38 -1.04
CA HIS A 92 0.23 -8.93 -0.18
C HIS A 92 -1.13 -8.99 -0.90
N VAL A 93 -1.49 -7.91 -1.61
CA VAL A 93 -2.86 -7.72 -2.10
C VAL A 93 -3.08 -8.15 -3.56
N VAL A 94 -2.02 -8.25 -4.39
CA VAL A 94 -2.16 -8.41 -5.86
C VAL A 94 -2.99 -9.62 -6.28
N GLU A 95 -2.88 -10.75 -5.62
CA GLU A 95 -3.66 -11.96 -5.98
C GLU A 95 -5.17 -11.80 -5.73
N LYS A 96 -5.58 -10.84 -4.88
CA LYS A 96 -6.99 -10.54 -4.62
C LYS A 96 -7.50 -9.36 -5.45
N LEU A 97 -6.61 -8.43 -5.79
CA LEU A 97 -6.99 -7.20 -6.48
C LEU A 97 -6.74 -7.22 -7.99
N GLU A 98 -6.00 -8.19 -8.55
CA GLU A 98 -5.61 -8.13 -9.97
C GLU A 98 -6.76 -8.16 -10.96
N ASP A 99 -7.88 -8.78 -10.58
CA ASP A 99 -9.11 -8.85 -11.38
C ASP A 99 -10.25 -8.00 -10.78
N ASP A 100 -10.00 -7.26 -9.69
CA ASP A 100 -10.99 -6.39 -9.05
C ASP A 100 -11.09 -5.04 -9.80
N ASP A 101 -12.28 -4.46 -9.88
CA ASP A 101 -12.45 -3.11 -10.44
C ASP A 101 -11.69 -2.06 -9.61
N ARG A 102 -11.58 -2.24 -8.29
CA ARG A 102 -10.89 -1.32 -7.35
C ARG A 102 -9.43 -1.70 -7.11
N HIS A 103 -8.65 -1.78 -8.18
CA HIS A 103 -7.26 -2.26 -8.14
C HIS A 103 -6.19 -1.17 -8.25
N PHE A 104 -6.56 0.12 -8.25
CA PHE A 104 -5.58 1.20 -8.29
C PHE A 104 -5.20 1.69 -6.89
N PHE A 105 -3.90 1.80 -6.62
CA PHE A 105 -3.36 2.44 -5.42
C PHE A 105 -3.49 3.97 -5.52
N GLU A 106 -4.10 4.57 -4.50
CA GLU A 106 -4.25 6.03 -4.36
C GLU A 106 -3.73 6.57 -3.01
N GLY A 107 -2.76 5.87 -2.42
CA GLY A 107 -2.22 6.22 -1.11
C GLY A 107 -2.83 5.43 0.05
N LEU A 108 -2.40 5.79 1.25
CA LEU A 108 -2.95 5.27 2.50
C LEU A 108 -3.48 6.39 3.38
N THR A 109 -4.56 6.13 4.10
CA THR A 109 -5.18 7.06 5.05
C THR A 109 -5.14 6.49 6.47
N LEU A 110 -4.62 7.26 7.44
CA LEU A 110 -4.57 6.85 8.85
C LEU A 110 -5.99 6.70 9.40
N TRP A 111 -6.27 5.58 10.06
CA TRP A 111 -7.48 5.43 10.86
C TRP A 111 -7.32 6.16 12.20
N GLU A 112 -8.12 7.21 12.40
CA GLU A 112 -8.12 8.04 13.62
C GLU A 112 -9.21 7.64 14.63
N GLY A 113 -9.66 6.38 14.60
CA GLY A 113 -10.69 5.89 15.53
C GLY A 113 -10.20 5.76 16.98
N GLU A 114 -10.95 5.02 17.79
CA GLU A 114 -10.70 5.00 19.24
C GLU A 114 -9.27 4.55 19.57
N ASP A 115 -8.57 5.39 20.34
CA ASP A 115 -7.23 5.14 20.88
C ASP A 115 -6.08 4.98 19.87
N TYR A 116 -6.25 5.43 18.61
CA TYR A 116 -5.20 5.32 17.57
C TYR A 116 -3.86 5.95 18.00
N ALA A 117 -3.91 7.02 18.80
CA ALA A 117 -2.73 7.71 19.31
C ALA A 117 -1.95 6.90 20.35
N ASN A 118 -2.58 5.93 21.00
CA ASN A 118 -1.97 5.00 21.97
C ASN A 118 -1.79 3.58 21.41
N SER A 119 -2.25 3.31 20.17
CA SER A 119 -1.98 2.04 19.51
C SER A 119 -0.48 1.87 19.26
N LYS A 120 0.03 0.68 19.57
CA LYS A 120 1.43 0.30 19.29
C LYS A 120 1.73 0.25 17.79
N THR A 121 0.70 0.04 16.98
CA THR A 121 0.77 -0.08 15.52
C THR A 121 -0.38 0.71 14.92
N PRO A 122 -0.13 1.77 14.12
CA PRO A 122 -1.21 2.48 13.47
C PRO A 122 -1.85 1.64 12.37
N LEU A 123 -3.16 1.76 12.25
CA LEU A 123 -3.94 1.20 11.16
C LEU A 123 -4.07 2.24 10.04
N TYR A 124 -3.79 1.82 8.81
CA TYR A 124 -3.99 2.59 7.60
C TYR A 124 -4.97 1.88 6.68
N PHE A 125 -5.90 2.63 6.09
CA PHE A 125 -6.70 2.14 4.98
C PHE A 125 -5.96 2.32 3.66
N LEU A 126 -5.99 1.29 2.83
CA LEU A 126 -5.58 1.36 1.44
C LEU A 126 -6.64 2.09 0.62
N ASN A 127 -6.30 3.26 0.06
CA ASN A 127 -7.20 3.97 -0.84
C ASN A 127 -7.17 3.26 -2.21
N GLN A 128 -8.33 2.73 -2.63
CA GLN A 128 -8.48 1.96 -3.85
C GLN A 128 -9.35 2.70 -4.88
N GLY A 129 -8.77 2.98 -6.05
CA GLY A 129 -9.44 3.59 -7.20
C GLY A 129 -9.93 2.56 -8.22
N SER A 130 -10.92 2.98 -9.03
CA SER A 130 -11.52 2.22 -10.16
C SER A 130 -11.07 2.70 -11.52
#